data_AF-A0A9Q5BYH2-F1
#
_entry.id   AF-A0A9Q5BYH2-F1
#
_cell.length_a   1.000
_cell.length_b   1.000
_cell.length_c   1.000
_cell.angle_alpha   90.00
_cell.angle_beta   90.00
_cell.angle_gamma   90.00
#
_symmetry.space_group_name_H-M   'P 1'
#
loop_
_entity.id
_entity.type
_entity.pdbx_description
1 polymer ?
#
loop_
_entity_poly.entity_id
_entity_poly.type
_entity_poly.pdbx_seq_one_letter_code
_entity_poly.pdbx_strand_id
1 'polypeptide(L)'
;MTKELITFDSQNKIFNLSNKQITYLISIENGQTLCHLYFGKKLRNYHGELKYPRISQSFSGGLPGSMDKTFSRDTVPKEYSSAGEGDFRAPAAIVHNSDGSNALFLTYKSYKKEGEA
;
A
#
# COMPACT_ATOMS: atom_id res chain seq x y z
N MET A 1 25.09 15.50 -11.16
CA MET A 1 23.75 15.53 -10.52
C MET A 1 23.56 14.23 -9.76
N THR A 2 23.52 14.29 -8.44
CA THR A 2 23.21 13.15 -7.56
C THR A 2 21.73 12.83 -7.74
N LYS A 3 21.42 11.64 -8.25
CA LYS A 3 20.02 11.22 -8.42
C LYS A 3 19.44 10.93 -7.04
N GLU A 4 18.35 11.60 -6.72
CA GLU A 4 17.61 11.36 -5.48
C GLU A 4 17.10 9.90 -5.44
N LEU A 5 17.44 9.18 -4.36
CA LEU A 5 17.15 7.75 -4.22
C LEU A 5 15.71 7.48 -3.81
N ILE A 6 15.05 8.43 -3.13
CA ILE A 6 13.69 8.30 -2.61
C ILE A 6 12.89 9.53 -3.05
N THR A 7 11.89 9.29 -3.89
CA THR A 7 10.95 10.32 -4.33
C THR A 7 9.53 9.96 -3.93
N PHE A 8 8.69 10.99 -3.78
CA PHE A 8 7.26 10.83 -3.59
C PHE A 8 6.51 11.66 -4.62
N ASP A 9 5.77 10.99 -5.49
CA ASP A 9 4.83 11.64 -6.39
C ASP A 9 3.53 11.92 -5.61
N SER A 10 3.33 13.17 -5.22
CA SER A 10 2.15 13.57 -4.44
C SER A 10 0.85 13.57 -5.25
N GLN A 11 0.92 13.64 -6.57
CA GLN A 11 -0.24 13.61 -7.47
C GLN A 11 -0.76 12.18 -7.59
N ASN A 12 0.13 11.23 -7.85
CA ASN A 12 -0.23 9.82 -7.99
C ASN A 12 -0.18 9.03 -6.68
N LYS A 13 0.32 9.64 -5.59
CA LYS A 13 0.52 9.05 -4.26
C LYS A 13 1.45 7.84 -4.27
N ILE A 14 2.63 8.00 -4.86
CA ILE A 14 3.58 6.91 -5.09
C ILE A 14 4.93 7.23 -4.47
N PHE A 15 5.41 6.32 -3.64
CA PHE A 15 6.81 6.31 -3.21
C PHE A 15 7.63 5.50 -4.21
N ASN A 16 8.77 6.07 -4.61
CA ASN A 16 9.73 5.42 -5.49
C ASN A 16 11.11 5.43 -4.83
N LEU A 17 11.57 4.25 -4.44
CA LEU A 17 12.92 4.04 -3.95
C LEU A 17 13.71 3.40 -5.09
N SER A 18 14.68 4.12 -5.67
CA SER A 18 15.39 3.65 -6.85
C SER A 18 16.86 4.05 -6.83
N ASN A 19 17.73 3.07 -7.05
CA ASN A 19 19.17 3.27 -7.22
C ASN A 19 19.60 2.92 -8.65
N LYS A 20 20.86 2.50 -8.86
CA LYS A 20 21.37 2.12 -10.19
C LYS A 20 20.91 0.72 -10.64
N GLN A 21 20.43 -0.12 -9.74
CA GLN A 21 20.17 -1.53 -9.98
C GLN A 21 18.71 -1.92 -9.76
N ILE A 22 18.05 -1.33 -8.76
CA ILE A 22 16.72 -1.71 -8.32
C ILE A 22 15.76 -0.54 -8.20
N THR A 23 14.47 -0.87 -8.24
CA THR A 23 13.34 0.02 -7.95
C THR A 23 12.37 -0.70 -7.01
N TYR A 24 11.86 0.03 -6.01
CA TYR A 24 10.78 -0.38 -5.13
C TYR A 24 9.67 0.68 -5.21
N LEU A 25 8.44 0.27 -5.52
CA LEU A 25 7.28 1.15 -5.67
C LEU A 25 6.19 0.80 -4.67
N ILE A 26 5.69 1.83 -3.98
CA ILE A 26 4.58 1.75 -3.04
C ILE A 26 3.54 2.79 -3.45
N SER A 27 2.27 2.42 -3.51
CA SER A 27 1.16 3.37 -3.67
C SER A 27 0.36 3.53 -2.39
N ILE A 28 -0.26 4.71 -2.23
CA ILE A 28 -1.37 4.92 -1.30
C ILE A 28 -2.66 4.83 -2.11
N GLU A 29 -3.45 3.78 -1.88
CA GLU A 29 -4.72 3.52 -2.57
C GLU A 29 -5.95 3.83 -1.71
N ASN A 30 -7.14 3.47 -2.20
CA ASN A 30 -8.43 3.65 -1.55
C ASN A 30 -8.38 3.26 -0.06
N GLY A 31 -9.03 4.06 0.77
CA GLY A 31 -9.01 3.86 2.22
C GLY A 31 -7.64 4.06 2.84
N GLN A 32 -6.76 4.85 2.19
CA GLN A 32 -5.40 5.13 2.67
C GLN A 32 -4.58 3.84 2.86
N THR A 33 -4.81 2.84 2.01
CA THR A 33 -4.16 1.52 2.08
C THR A 33 -2.79 1.61 1.41
N LEU A 34 -1.72 1.18 2.08
CA LEU A 34 -0.40 1.09 1.45
C LEU A 34 -0.30 -0.21 0.63
N CYS A 35 -0.23 -0.04 -0.69
CA CYS A 35 -0.17 -1.13 -1.64
C CYS A 35 1.24 -1.31 -2.22
N HIS A 36 1.65 -2.57 -2.32
CA HIS A 36 2.88 -2.95 -3.00
C HIS A 36 2.65 -2.92 -4.51
N LEU A 37 3.48 -2.20 -5.25
CA LEU A 37 3.40 -2.17 -6.72
C LEU A 37 4.50 -2.98 -7.38
N TYR A 38 5.74 -2.82 -6.89
CA TYR A 38 6.90 -3.41 -7.56
C TYR A 38 8.10 -3.50 -6.63
N PHE A 39 8.85 -4.59 -6.75
CA PHE A 39 10.24 -4.64 -6.34
C PHE A 39 11.04 -5.47 -7.34
N GLY A 40 12.13 -4.91 -7.85
CA GLY A 40 12.98 -5.61 -8.81
C GLY A 40 13.95 -4.70 -9.53
N LYS A 41 14.28 -5.08 -10.77
CA LYS A 41 15.20 -4.36 -11.66
C LYS A 41 14.80 -2.89 -11.80
N LYS A 42 15.80 -2.01 -11.84
CA LYS A 42 15.61 -0.57 -11.99
C LYS A 42 14.67 -0.25 -13.17
N LEU A 43 13.61 0.47 -12.87
CA LEU A 43 12.70 1.04 -13.86
C LEU A 43 13.23 2.40 -14.33
N ARG A 44 12.98 2.73 -15.60
CA ARG A 44 13.32 4.05 -16.13
C ARG A 44 12.38 5.11 -15.57
N ASN A 45 11.08 4.86 -15.72
CA ASN A 45 9.95 5.67 -15.24
C ASN A 45 8.80 4.73 -14.87
N TYR A 46 7.81 5.25 -14.15
CA TYR A 46 6.53 4.58 -13.85
C TYR A 46 5.38 5.54 -14.15
N HIS A 47 4.35 5.08 -14.84
CA HIS A 47 3.22 5.89 -15.32
C HIS A 47 1.84 5.32 -14.90
N GLY A 48 1.80 4.44 -13.91
CA GLY A 48 0.55 3.88 -13.38
C GLY A 48 0.17 2.51 -13.93
N GLU A 49 1.01 1.90 -14.75
CA GLU A 49 0.77 0.61 -15.41
C GLU A 49 0.64 -0.59 -14.46
N LEU A 50 1.00 -0.45 -13.18
CA LEU A 50 0.91 -1.49 -12.16
C LEU A 50 -0.27 -1.31 -11.19
N LYS A 51 -1.18 -0.37 -11.47
CA LYS A 51 -2.41 -0.21 -10.66
C LYS A 51 -3.18 -1.54 -10.63
N TYR A 52 -3.55 -1.97 -9.42
CA TYR A 52 -4.28 -3.23 -9.25
C TYR A 52 -5.65 -3.16 -9.95
N PRO A 53 -6.03 -4.16 -10.77
CA PRO A 53 -7.31 -4.19 -11.46
C PRO A 53 -8.51 -4.02 -10.50
N ARG A 54 -9.46 -3.16 -10.89
CA ARG A 54 -10.69 -2.92 -10.13
C ARG A 54 -11.75 -3.92 -10.55
N ILE A 55 -11.87 -5.01 -9.78
CA ILE A 55 -12.77 -6.13 -10.09
C ILE A 55 -13.51 -6.51 -8.80
N SER A 56 -14.83 -6.66 -8.91
CA SER A 56 -15.65 -7.21 -7.81
C SER A 56 -15.37 -8.69 -7.67
N GLN A 57 -14.72 -9.09 -6.58
CA GLN A 57 -14.43 -10.48 -6.27
C GLN A 57 -15.40 -10.97 -5.20
N SER A 58 -16.10 -12.06 -5.48
CA SER A 58 -17.07 -12.65 -4.55
C SER A 58 -16.41 -12.90 -3.19
N PHE A 59 -17.08 -12.53 -2.10
CA PHE A 59 -16.64 -12.67 -0.71
C PHE A 59 -15.46 -11.79 -0.25
N SER A 60 -14.79 -11.06 -1.14
CA SER A 60 -13.78 -10.06 -0.76
C SER A 60 -14.48 -8.71 -0.50
N GLY A 61 -14.64 -8.37 0.78
CA GLY A 61 -15.40 -7.21 1.23
C GLY A 61 -14.76 -5.86 0.86
N GLY A 62 -15.60 -4.83 0.66
CA GLY A 62 -15.17 -3.44 0.45
C GLY A 62 -14.74 -2.75 1.75
N LEU A 63 -14.31 -1.48 1.61
CA LEU A 63 -13.94 -0.65 2.76
C LEU A 63 -15.16 -0.24 3.61
N PRO A 64 -14.98 0.04 4.92
CA PRO A 64 -16.05 0.56 5.77
C PRO A 64 -16.72 1.80 5.16
N GLY A 65 -18.05 1.77 5.04
CA GLY A 65 -18.83 2.87 4.45
C GLY A 65 -18.70 3.04 2.93
N SER A 66 -17.93 2.19 2.24
CA SER A 66 -17.79 2.24 0.78
C SER A 66 -18.88 1.42 0.09
N MET A 67 -19.46 1.98 -0.98
CA MET A 67 -20.33 1.26 -1.92
C MET A 67 -19.54 0.62 -3.06
N ASP A 68 -18.25 0.97 -3.22
CA ASP A 68 -17.37 0.37 -4.21
C ASP A 68 -17.00 -1.05 -3.79
N LYS A 69 -17.42 -2.03 -4.62
CA LYS A 69 -17.14 -3.46 -4.45
C LYS A 69 -15.91 -3.93 -5.23
N THR A 70 -15.29 -3.05 -6.00
CA THR A 70 -14.17 -3.39 -6.90
C THR A 70 -12.80 -3.25 -6.26
N PHE A 71 -12.74 -2.68 -5.05
CA PHE A 71 -11.55 -2.59 -4.21
C PHE A 71 -11.77 -3.35 -2.90
N SER A 72 -10.84 -4.25 -2.57
CA SER A 72 -10.85 -5.00 -1.32
C SER A 72 -9.45 -5.11 -0.75
N ARG A 73 -9.31 -4.93 0.58
CA ARG A 73 -8.05 -5.15 1.30
C ARG A 73 -7.64 -6.62 1.37
N ASP A 74 -8.56 -7.53 1.04
CA ASP A 74 -8.34 -8.97 0.92
C ASP A 74 -7.56 -9.35 -0.35
N THR A 75 -7.65 -8.53 -1.40
CA THR A 75 -7.15 -8.92 -2.74
C THR A 75 -5.96 -8.08 -3.21
N VAL A 76 -5.91 -6.80 -2.84
CA VAL A 76 -4.80 -5.93 -3.24
C VAL A 76 -3.46 -6.41 -2.63
N PRO A 77 -2.34 -6.30 -3.35
CA PRO A 77 -1.00 -6.49 -2.77
C PRO A 77 -0.70 -5.33 -1.82
N LYS A 78 -0.31 -5.64 -0.58
CA LYS A 78 -0.12 -4.64 0.48
C LYS A 78 1.31 -4.64 1.00
N GLU A 79 1.76 -3.48 1.46
CA GLU A 79 3.01 -3.32 2.20
C GLU A 79 2.90 -3.87 3.63
N TYR A 80 1.69 -3.81 4.21
CA TYR A 80 1.43 -4.30 5.55
C TYR A 80 -0.04 -4.70 5.71
N SER A 81 -0.32 -5.61 6.64
CA SER A 81 -1.67 -6.10 6.92
C SER A 81 -1.90 -6.35 8.40
N SER A 82 -3.16 -6.30 8.83
CA SER A 82 -3.55 -6.50 10.22
C SER A 82 -4.84 -7.28 10.38
N ALA A 83 -4.99 -7.95 11.53
CA ALA A 83 -6.27 -8.55 11.89
C ALA A 83 -7.38 -7.48 12.03
N GLY A 84 -8.59 -7.79 11.58
CA GLY A 84 -9.75 -6.91 11.70
C GLY A 84 -9.90 -5.83 10.62
N GLU A 85 -9.12 -5.89 9.52
CA GLU A 85 -9.26 -4.94 8.41
C GLU A 85 -10.02 -5.46 7.18
N GLY A 86 -10.61 -6.65 7.28
CA GLY A 86 -11.31 -7.30 6.16
C GLY A 86 -10.39 -8.01 5.16
N ASP A 87 -9.17 -8.36 5.57
CA ASP A 87 -8.25 -9.26 4.86
C ASP A 87 -8.24 -10.61 5.57
N PHE A 88 -8.49 -11.69 4.84
CA PHE A 88 -8.57 -13.06 5.38
C PHE A 88 -7.25 -13.85 5.24
N ARG A 89 -6.22 -13.25 4.63
CA ARG A 89 -4.88 -13.83 4.56
C ARG A 89 -4.18 -13.75 5.94
N ALA A 90 -3.03 -14.41 6.07
CA ALA A 90 -2.22 -14.31 7.28
C ALA A 90 -1.77 -12.84 7.50
N PRO A 91 -2.13 -12.20 8.63
CA PRO A 91 -1.81 -10.80 8.86
C PRO A 91 -0.35 -10.62 9.28
N ALA A 92 0.24 -9.47 8.93
CA ALA A 92 1.57 -9.10 9.42
C ALA A 92 1.56 -8.68 10.90
N ALA A 93 0.44 -8.12 11.38
CA ALA A 93 0.26 -7.72 12.77
C ALA A 93 -1.10 -8.14 13.35
N ILE A 94 -1.07 -8.54 14.63
CA ILE A 94 -2.26 -8.76 15.44
C ILE A 94 -2.05 -7.96 16.73
N VAL A 95 -3.00 -7.08 17.04
CA VAL A 95 -2.98 -6.27 18.27
C VAL A 95 -4.17 -6.69 19.12
N HIS A 96 -3.93 -6.96 20.40
CA HIS A 96 -4.99 -7.21 21.37
C HIS A 96 -5.33 -5.90 22.08
N ASN A 97 -6.54 -5.41 21.86
CA ASN A 97 -7.03 -4.17 22.46
C ASN A 97 -7.57 -4.41 23.88
N SER A 98 -7.75 -3.33 24.64
CA SER A 98 -8.28 -3.39 26.01
C SER A 98 -9.74 -3.86 26.09
N ASP A 99 -10.50 -3.79 24.99
CA ASP A 99 -11.86 -4.31 24.87
C ASP A 99 -11.92 -5.81 24.52
N GLY A 100 -10.76 -6.47 24.43
CA GLY A 100 -10.62 -7.88 24.07
C GLY A 100 -10.66 -8.16 22.57
N SER A 101 -10.86 -7.15 21.72
CA SER A 101 -10.83 -7.31 20.27
C SER A 101 -9.40 -7.45 19.75
N ASN A 102 -9.28 -8.08 18.57
CA ASN A 102 -8.04 -8.08 17.80
C ASN A 102 -8.09 -7.11 16.60
N ALA A 103 -8.95 -6.09 16.67
CA ALA A 103 -9.24 -5.21 15.56
C ALA A 103 -8.15 -4.14 15.41
N LEU A 104 -7.52 -4.09 14.24
CA LEU A 104 -6.61 -3.02 13.84
C LEU A 104 -6.87 -2.65 12.38
N PHE A 105 -7.19 -1.37 12.15
CA PHE A 105 -7.43 -0.82 10.82
C PHE A 105 -6.42 0.30 10.54
N LEU A 106 -5.26 -0.06 9.96
CA LEU A 106 -4.23 0.93 9.64
C LEU A 106 -4.62 1.76 8.42
N THR A 107 -4.35 3.07 8.51
CA THR A 107 -4.49 4.02 7.41
C THR A 107 -3.22 4.85 7.30
N TYR A 108 -2.79 5.12 6.07
CA TYR A 108 -1.67 6.01 5.83
C TYR A 108 -1.95 7.39 6.46
N LYS A 109 -0.98 7.85 7.25
CA LYS A 109 -1.01 9.13 7.98
C LYS A 109 -0.05 10.16 7.39
N SER A 110 1.24 9.82 7.31
CA SER A 110 2.30 10.73 6.87
C SER A 110 3.57 9.96 6.50
N TYR A 111 4.51 10.65 5.86
CA TYR A 111 5.88 10.16 5.67
C TYR A 111 6.86 11.28 5.99
N LYS A 112 8.11 10.89 6.26
CA LYS A 112 9.27 11.77 6.26
C LYS A 112 10.39 11.06 5.50
N LYS A 113 11.25 11.83 4.84
CA LYS A 113 12.45 11.33 4.19
C LYS A 113 13.65 11.94 4.92
N GLU A 114 14.59 11.09 5.32
CA GLU A 114 15.78 11.49 6.07
C GLU A 114 17.04 10.98 5.33
N GLY A 115 18.07 11.81 5.27
CA GLY A 115 19.37 11.52 4.63
C GLY A 115 20.27 12.75 4.65
N GLU A 116 21.58 12.55 4.77
CA GLU A 116 22.59 13.62 4.76
C GLU A 116 22.73 14.24 3.35
N ALA A 117 22.90 15.56 3.31
CA ALA A 117 23.10 16.35 2.09
C ALA A 117 24.46 16.09 1.44
#